data_AF-A0A536P5D9-F1
#
_entry.id   AF-A0A536P5D9-F1
#
_cell.length_a   1.000
_cell.length_b   1.000
_cell.length_c   1.000
_cell.angle_alpha   90.00
_cell.angle_beta   90.00
_cell.angle_gamma   90.00
#
_symmetry.space_group_name_H-M   'P 1'
#
loop_
_entity.id
_entity.type
_entity.pdbx_description
1 polymer ?
#
loop_
_entity_poly.entity_id
_entity_poly.type
_entity_poly.pdbx_seq_one_letter_code
_entity_poly.pdbx_strand_id
1 'polypeptide(L)'
;MTELLAPARPVRVRLDAAGIPTHLESAAGWQAVTRVLNRWRIDCDWWRSPVSREYWRLLIDDELAIECYCNRASDDWFVERVYD
;
A
#
# COMPACT_ATOMS: atom_id res chain seq x y z
N MET A 1 -11.26 -7.64 12.75
CA MET A 1 -12.02 -6.40 12.47
C MET A 1 -11.29 -5.62 11.37
N THR A 2 -11.98 -4.80 10.58
CA THR A 2 -11.32 -4.09 9.46
C THR A 2 -11.52 -2.60 9.61
N GLU A 3 -10.43 -1.85 9.67
CA GLU A 3 -10.42 -0.39 9.75
C GLU A 3 -10.15 0.21 8.36
N LEU A 4 -10.98 1.17 7.94
CA LEU A 4 -10.75 2.02 6.78
C LEU A 4 -10.14 3.33 7.27
N LEU A 5 -8.96 3.68 6.75
CA LEU A 5 -8.28 4.93 7.04
C LEU A 5 -8.78 6.01 6.06
N ALA A 6 -9.62 6.91 6.55
CA ALA A 6 -10.15 8.04 5.78
C ALA A 6 -9.81 9.37 6.48
N PRO A 7 -8.85 10.17 5.94
CA PRO A 7 -8.10 9.94 4.71
C PRO A 7 -7.07 8.79 4.84
N ALA A 8 -6.66 8.22 3.70
CA ALA A 8 -5.58 7.25 3.65
C ALA A 8 -4.29 7.87 4.22
N ARG A 9 -3.49 7.07 4.93
CA ARG A 9 -2.31 7.56 5.65
C ARG A 9 -1.06 7.42 4.79
N PRO A 10 -0.24 8.47 4.63
CA PRO A 10 1.02 8.36 3.88
C PRO A 10 1.96 7.38 4.58
N VAL A 11 2.72 6.63 3.78
CA VAL A 11 3.67 5.65 4.29
C VAL A 11 4.88 5.56 3.38
N ARG A 12 6.05 5.20 3.92
CA ARG A 12 7.20 4.85 3.08
C ARG A 12 7.27 3.35 2.89
N VAL A 13 7.61 2.94 1.66
CA VAL A 13 7.73 1.54 1.27
C VAL A 13 9.09 1.35 0.60
N ARG A 14 9.79 0.28 0.97
CA ARG A 14 10.99 -0.19 0.24
C ARG A 14 10.56 -1.24 -0.75
N LEU A 15 11.03 -1.09 -1.98
CA LEU A 15 10.79 -2.03 -3.07
C LEU A 15 12.06 -2.84 -3.35
N ASP A 16 11.90 -4.06 -3.82
CA ASP A 16 12.99 -4.80 -4.45
C ASP A 16 13.26 -4.32 -5.88
N ALA A 17 14.23 -4.96 -6.55
CA ALA A 17 14.59 -4.64 -7.93
C ALA A 17 13.46 -4.88 -8.96
N ALA A 18 12.44 -5.67 -8.61
CA ALA A 18 11.27 -5.93 -9.44
C ALA A 18 10.07 -5.01 -9.11
N GLY A 19 10.25 -4.07 -8.17
CA GLY A 19 9.20 -3.16 -7.73
C GLY A 19 8.20 -3.78 -6.74
N ILE A 20 8.55 -4.90 -6.11
CA ILE A 20 7.70 -5.56 -5.11
C ILE A 20 7.97 -4.97 -3.72
N PRO A 21 6.92 -4.64 -2.93
CA PRO A 21 7.08 -4.21 -1.54
C PRO A 21 7.82 -5.24 -0.69
N THR A 22 8.90 -4.81 -0.04
CA THR A 22 9.68 -5.62 0.89
C THR A 22 9.57 -5.14 2.33
N HIS A 23 9.42 -3.83 2.55
CA HIS A 23 9.29 -3.26 3.89
C HIS A 23 8.39 -2.04 3.88
N LEU A 24 7.76 -1.77 5.02
CA LEU A 24 6.92 -0.60 5.27
C LEU A 24 7.36 0.11 6.54
N GLU A 25 7.39 1.45 6.53
CA GLU A 25 7.75 2.27 7.69
C GLU A 25 6.56 2.40 8.65
N SER A 26 6.77 2.03 9.91
CA SER A 26 5.82 2.19 11.01
C SER A 26 6.44 2.96 12.18
N ALA A 27 5.67 3.20 13.24
CA ALA A 27 6.19 3.79 14.47
C ALA A 27 7.30 2.94 15.14
N ALA A 28 7.33 1.62 14.89
CA ALA A 28 8.35 0.70 15.37
C ALA A 28 9.58 0.63 14.44
N GLY A 29 9.59 1.38 13.35
CA GLY A 29 10.64 1.35 12.32
C GLY A 29 10.20 0.60 11.06
N TRP A 30 11.16 0.03 10.33
CA TRP A 30 10.87 -0.74 9.12
C TRP A 30 10.36 -2.13 9.47
N GLN A 31 9.20 -2.50 8.96
CA GLN A 31 8.56 -3.81 9.17
C GLN A 31 8.60 -4.61 7.87
N ALA A 32 8.80 -5.93 7.95
CA ALA A 32 8.99 -6.75 6.77
C ALA A 32 7.64 -7.11 6.15
N VAL A 33 7.56 -6.99 4.83
CA VAL A 33 6.49 -7.59 4.04
C VAL A 33 6.82 -9.07 3.88
N THR A 34 6.10 -9.91 4.61
CA THR A 34 6.30 -11.36 4.60
C THR A 34 5.62 -12.01 3.42
N ARG A 35 4.46 -11.48 2.99
CA ARG A 35 3.72 -11.96 1.82
C ARG A 35 2.99 -10.85 1.08
N VAL A 36 2.97 -10.95 -0.25
CA VAL A 36 2.02 -10.22 -1.09
C VAL A 36 0.79 -11.10 -1.27
N LEU A 37 -0.33 -10.68 -0.69
CA LEU A 37 -1.60 -11.41 -0.73
C LEU A 37 -2.41 -11.10 -1.99
N ASN A 38 -2.31 -9.87 -2.50
CA ASN A 38 -2.95 -9.47 -3.75
C ASN A 38 -2.29 -8.21 -4.34
N ARG A 39 -2.41 -8.04 -5.66
CA ARG A 39 -1.99 -6.84 -6.40
C ARG A 39 -3.04 -6.53 -7.46
N TRP A 40 -3.49 -5.29 -7.53
CA TRP A 40 -4.39 -4.83 -8.58
C TRP A 40 -4.14 -3.37 -8.91
N ARG A 41 -4.61 -2.95 -10.08
CA ARG A 41 -4.41 -1.58 -10.57
C ARG A 41 -5.75 -0.96 -10.90
N ILE A 42 -5.87 0.32 -10.56
CA ILE A 42 -7.00 1.16 -10.96
C ILE A 42 -6.41 2.30 -11.79
N ASP A 43 -6.78 2.33 -13.07
CA ASP A 43 -6.53 3.45 -13.97
C ASP A 43 -7.87 3.99 -14.45
N CYS A 44 -8.20 5.23 -14.09
CA CYS A 44 -9.46 5.88 -14.44
C CYS A 44 -9.22 7.32 -14.90
N ASP A 45 -9.66 7.64 -16.11
CA ASP A 45 -9.57 8.98 -16.72
C ASP A 45 -10.90 9.76 -16.66
N TRP A 46 -11.59 9.70 -15.51
CA TRP A 46 -12.92 10.29 -15.37
C TRP A 46 -12.81 11.81 -15.01
N TRP A 47 -12.87 12.61 -16.07
CA TRP A 47 -13.17 14.05 -16.28
C TRP A 47 -12.45 15.16 -15.48
N ARG A 48 -11.65 14.92 -14.43
CA ARG A 48 -10.88 16.04 -13.80
C ARG A 48 -9.44 15.74 -13.37
N SER A 49 -9.11 14.51 -13.02
CA SER A 49 -7.74 14.11 -12.71
C SER A 49 -7.56 12.62 -12.97
N PRO A 50 -6.58 12.20 -13.79
CA PRO A 50 -6.25 10.79 -13.94
C PRO A 50 -5.97 10.15 -12.59
N VAL A 51 -6.70 9.10 -12.25
CA VAL A 51 -6.38 8.25 -11.09
C VAL A 51 -5.61 7.06 -11.63
N SER A 52 -4.32 6.97 -11.32
CA SER A 52 -3.50 5.78 -11.56
C SER A 52 -2.93 5.30 -10.23
N ARG A 53 -3.53 4.26 -9.67
CA ARG A 53 -3.13 3.67 -8.38
C ARG A 53 -2.84 2.20 -8.55
N GLU A 54 -1.71 1.77 -8.00
CA GLU A 54 -1.41 0.36 -7.85
C GLU A 54 -1.60 -0.05 -6.40
N TYR A 55 -2.56 -0.94 -6.17
CA TYR A 55 -2.94 -1.44 -4.88
C TYR A 55 -2.25 -2.76 -4.57
N TRP A 56 -1.92 -2.91 -3.30
CA TRP A 56 -1.24 -4.04 -2.72
C TRP A 56 -1.93 -4.42 -1.43
N ARG A 57 -2.26 -5.71 -1.31
CA ARG A 57 -2.63 -6.30 -0.03
C ARG A 57 -1.44 -7.09 0.48
N LEU A 58 -0.91 -6.69 1.62
CA LEU A 58 0.36 -7.18 2.16
C LEU A 58 0.13 -7.81 3.53
N LEU A 59 0.90 -8.85 3.84
CA LEU A 59 1.06 -9.36 5.19
C LEU A 59 2.37 -8.82 5.75
N ILE A 60 2.28 -8.17 6.91
CA ILE A 60 3.40 -7.55 7.63
C ILE A 60 3.74 -8.41 8.83
N ASP A 61 5.01 -8.79 8.95
CA ASP A 61 5.56 -9.60 10.05
C ASP A 61 4.71 -10.86 10.40
N ASP A 62 4.09 -11.49 9.38
CA ASP A 62 3.19 -12.66 9.46
C ASP A 62 1.92 -12.50 10.31
N GLU A 63 1.64 -11.30 10.83
CA GLU A 63 0.54 -11.06 11.78
C GLU A 63 -0.52 -10.09 11.22
N LEU A 64 -0.10 -9.04 10.54
CA LEU A 64 -0.99 -7.93 10.18
C LEU A 64 -1.18 -7.83 8.67
N ALA A 65 -2.43 -7.97 8.21
CA ALA A 65 -2.75 -7.69 6.83
C ALA A 65 -3.12 -6.21 6.65
N ILE A 66 -2.58 -5.57 5.61
CA ILE A 66 -2.90 -4.20 5.23
C ILE A 66 -3.24 -4.10 3.75
N GLU A 67 -4.00 -3.08 3.38
CA GLU A 67 -4.18 -2.63 2.01
C GLU A 67 -3.54 -1.25 1.86
N CYS A 68 -2.57 -1.16 0.97
CA CYS A 68 -1.88 0.07 0.63
C CYS A 68 -1.88 0.28 -0.88
N TYR A 69 -1.61 1.51 -1.33
CA TYR A 69 -1.47 1.81 -2.73
C TYR A 69 -0.32 2.78 -3.00
N CYS A 70 0.29 2.65 -4.18
CA CYS A 70 1.16 3.64 -4.76
C CYS A 70 0.35 4.51 -5.73
N ASN A 71 0.37 5.83 -5.54
CA ASN A 71 -0.07 6.77 -6.55
C ASN A 71 1.02 6.86 -7.63
N ARG A 72 0.76 6.29 -8.80
CA ARG A 72 1.76 6.17 -9.86
C ARG A 72 2.11 7.51 -10.52
N ALA A 73 1.30 8.54 -10.32
CA ALA A 73 1.59 9.88 -10.84
C ALA A 73 2.61 10.64 -9.99
N SER A 74 2.63 10.41 -8.66
CA SER A 74 3.53 11.10 -7.73
C SER A 74 4.56 10.19 -7.07
N ASP A 75 4.44 8.87 -7.25
CA ASP A 75 5.22 7.82 -6.57
C ASP A 75 5.03 7.79 -5.04
N ASP A 76 3.97 8.43 -4.54
CA ASP A 76 3.63 8.45 -3.11
C ASP A 76 2.86 7.19 -2.71
N TRP A 77 3.15 6.67 -1.52
CA TRP A 77 2.51 5.49 -0.97
C TRP A 77 1.58 5.83 0.19
N PHE A 78 0.47 5.10 0.28
CA PHE A 78 -0.55 5.29 1.32
C PHE A 78 -1.10 3.96 1.82
N VAL A 79 -1.40 3.86 3.11
CA VAL A 79 -2.23 2.78 3.69
C VAL A 79 -3.68 3.24 3.71
N GLU A 80 -4.57 2.42 3.15
CA GLU A 80 -6.00 2.69 3.09
C GLU A 80 -6.79 1.81 4.06
N ARG A 81 -6.37 0.55 4.28
CA ARG A 81 -7.08 -0.35 5.20
C ARG A 81 -6.13 -1.19 6.04
N VAL A 82 -6.58 -1.53 7.24
CA VAL A 82 -5.92 -2.47 8.15
C VAL A 82 -6.92 -3.58 8.48
N TYR A 83 -6.47 -4.83 8.41
CA TYR A 83 -7.26 -6.01 8.74
C TYR A 83 -6.65 -6.67 9.98
N ASP A 84 -7.32 -6.53 11.13
CA ASP A 84 -7.04 -7.27 12.37
C ASP A 84 -7.87 -8.56 12.46
#